data_AF-A0A8S3X4P9-F1
#
_entry.id   AF-A0A8S3X4P9-F1
#
_cell.length_a   1.000
_cell.length_b   1.000
_cell.length_c   1.000
_cell.angle_alpha   90.00
_cell.angle_beta   90.00
_cell.angle_gamma   90.00
#
_symmetry.space_group_name_H-M   'P 1'
#
loop_
_entity.id
_entity.type
_entity.pdbx_description
1 polymer ?
#
loop_
_entity_poly.entity_id
_entity_poly.type
_entity_poly.pdbx_seq_one_letter_code
_entity_poly.pdbx_strand_id
1 'polypeptide(L)' 'MQRSGEHECELCHMRYSCVRLLRAHVNAAHARRYACRRCPYLSQTRCKAREHEMWHNGHTYPCQICGVIFE' A
#
# COMPACT_ATOMS: atom_id res chain seq x y z
N MET A 1 -26.12 -9.37 -9.97
CA MET A 1 -25.79 -7.95 -10.25
C MET A 1 -24.41 -7.89 -10.93
N GLN A 2 -24.35 -8.28 -12.20
CA GLN A 2 -23.11 -8.25 -12.98
C GLN A 2 -22.91 -6.80 -13.45
N ARG A 3 -21.93 -6.11 -12.87
CA ARG A 3 -21.60 -4.74 -13.24
C ARG A 3 -20.89 -4.77 -14.58
N SER A 4 -21.65 -4.68 -15.65
CA SER A 4 -21.18 -4.56 -17.04
C SER A 4 -20.48 -3.22 -17.23
N GLY A 5 -19.24 -3.27 -17.68
CA GLY A 5 -18.46 -2.10 -18.07
C GLY A 5 -17.38 -2.52 -19.05
N GLU A 6 -17.12 -1.69 -20.07
CA GLU A 6 -16.18 -2.00 -21.17
C GLU A 6 -14.72 -1.94 -20.73
N HIS A 7 -14.43 -1.38 -19.56
CA HIS A 7 -13.07 -1.15 -19.09
C HIS A 7 -12.68 -2.20 -18.05
N GLU A 8 -11.79 -3.12 -18.47
CA GLU A 8 -11.28 -4.20 -17.64
C GLU A 8 -9.91 -3.84 -17.05
N CYS A 9 -9.68 -4.23 -15.78
CA CYS A 9 -8.37 -4.12 -15.17
C CYS A 9 -7.48 -5.28 -15.61
N GLU A 10 -6.36 -4.97 -16.26
CA GLU A 10 -5.41 -5.99 -16.74
C GLU A 10 -4.71 -6.77 -15.61
N LEU A 11 -4.82 -6.32 -14.36
CA LEU A 11 -4.15 -6.94 -13.21
C LEU A 11 -5.05 -7.89 -12.42
N CYS A 12 -6.36 -7.68 -12.43
CA CYS A 12 -7.31 -8.50 -11.67
C CYS A 12 -8.60 -8.83 -12.43
N HIS A 13 -8.70 -8.44 -13.70
CA HIS A 13 -9.81 -8.65 -14.62
C HIS A 13 -11.18 -8.10 -14.13
N MET A 14 -11.16 -7.18 -13.18
CA MET A 14 -12.35 -6.48 -12.72
C MET A 14 -12.84 -5.47 -13.75
N ARG A 15 -14.15 -5.46 -14.00
CA ARG A 15 -14.79 -4.59 -15.00
C ARG A 15 -15.45 -3.37 -14.38
N TYR A 16 -15.25 -2.23 -15.02
CA TYR A 16 -15.73 -0.92 -14.60
C TYR A 16 -16.46 -0.21 -15.72
N SER A 17 -17.52 0.52 -15.37
CA SER A 17 -18.38 1.22 -16.33
C SER A 17 -17.73 2.43 -17.00
N CYS A 18 -16.61 2.94 -16.49
CA CYS A 18 -15.86 4.03 -17.11
C CYS A 18 -14.37 3.99 -16.74
N VAL A 19 -13.52 4.55 -17.62
CA VAL A 19 -12.06 4.65 -17.44
C VAL A 19 -11.68 5.33 -16.11
N ARG A 20 -12.46 6.32 -15.66
CA ARG A 20 -12.21 7.02 -14.38
C ARG A 20 -12.27 6.06 -13.19
N LEU A 21 -13.26 5.17 -13.15
CA LEU A 21 -13.41 4.17 -12.10
C LEU A 21 -12.30 3.11 -12.19
N LEU A 22 -11.97 2.65 -13.40
CA LEU A 22 -10.85 1.75 -13.62
C LEU A 22 -9.53 2.36 -13.11
N ARG A 23 -9.23 3.62 -13.47
CA ARG A 23 -8.02 4.32 -13.01
C ARG A 23 -7.99 4.49 -11.50
N ALA A 24 -9.13 4.84 -10.88
CA ALA A 24 -9.22 4.95 -9.42
C ALA A 24 -8.97 3.59 -8.74
N HIS A 25 -9.55 2.51 -9.28
CA HIS A 25 -9.29 1.16 -8.81
C HIS A 25 -7.82 0.78 -8.96
N VAL A 26 -7.24 0.95 -10.14
CA VAL A 26 -5.81 0.66 -10.37
C VAL A 26 -4.95 1.47 -9.41
N ASN A 27 -5.25 2.76 -9.18
CA ASN A 27 -4.50 3.58 -8.24
C ASN A 27 -4.68 3.20 -6.76
N ALA A 28 -5.80 2.59 -6.40
CA ALA A 28 -6.07 2.16 -5.03
C ALA A 28 -5.57 0.73 -4.75
N ALA A 29 -5.86 -0.21 -5.65
CA ALA A 29 -5.60 -1.64 -5.47
C ALA A 29 -4.24 -2.08 -6.04
N HIS A 30 -3.72 -1.37 -7.04
CA HIS A 30 -2.58 -1.83 -7.81
C HIS A 30 -1.42 -0.84 -7.91
N ALA A 31 -1.64 0.45 -7.66
CA ALA A 31 -0.55 1.41 -7.65
C ALA A 31 0.32 1.15 -6.43
N ARG A 32 1.53 0.66 -6.73
CA ARG A 32 2.65 0.59 -5.80
C ARG A 32 3.12 2.02 -5.56
N ARG A 33 2.64 2.67 -4.50
CA ARG A 33 2.87 4.11 -4.28
C ARG A 33 4.23 4.42 -3.68
N TYR A 34 4.74 3.56 -2.81
CA TYR A 34 6.01 3.80 -2.11
C TYR A 34 6.85 2.53 -2.09
N ALA A 35 7.83 2.46 -2.97
CA ALA A 35 8.80 1.38 -2.98
C ALA A 35 9.94 1.66 -2.00
N CYS A 36 10.27 0.67 -1.17
CA CYS A 36 11.47 0.75 -0.35
C CYS A 36 12.71 0.63 -1.24
N ARG A 37 13.75 1.44 -0.96
CA ARG A 37 15.04 1.37 -1.67
C ARG A 37 15.98 0.30 -1.12
N ARG A 38 15.70 -0.22 0.08
CA ARG A 38 16.53 -1.21 0.78
C ARG A 38 16.02 -2.65 0.64
N CYS A 39 14.75 -2.84 0.32
CA CYS A 39 14.14 -4.16 0.21
C CYS A 39 12.99 -4.16 -0.82
N PRO A 40 12.46 -5.31 -1.24
CA PRO A 40 11.36 -5.38 -2.22
C PRO A 40 9.99 -5.02 -1.63
N TYR A 41 9.92 -4.46 -0.41
CA TYR A 41 8.66 -4.06 0.22
C TYR A 41 8.06 -2.83 -0.46
N LEU A 42 6.74 -2.85 -0.58
CA LEU A 42 5.96 -1.82 -1.23
C LEU A 42 4.82 -1.40 -0.31
N SER A 43 4.77 -0.13 0.04
CA SER A 43 3.69 0.44 0.84
C SER A 43 2.65 1.13 -0.03
N GLN A 44 1.39 1.03 0.39
CA GLN A 44 0.27 1.70 -0.26
C GLN A 44 0.10 3.15 0.23
N THR A 45 0.64 3.50 1.40
CA THR A 45 0.53 4.83 2.00
C THR A 45 1.88 5.36 2.48
N ARG A 46 2.01 6.70 2.53
CA ARG A 46 3.22 7.37 3.01
C ARG A 46 3.51 7.05 4.48
N CYS A 47 2.48 6.94 5.31
CA CYS A 47 2.62 6.62 6.73
C CYS A 47 3.22 5.22 6.92
N LYS A 48 2.73 4.23 6.16
CA LYS A 48 3.25 2.86 6.23
C LYS A 48 4.66 2.74 5.64
N ALA A 49 4.96 3.51 4.60
CA ALA A 49 6.33 3.61 4.07
C ALA A 49 7.30 4.17 5.10
N ARG A 50 6.90 5.20 5.86
CA ARG A 50 7.71 5.79 6.92
C ARG A 50 7.92 4.84 8.09
N GLU A 51 6.85 4.18 8.56
CA GLU A 51 6.92 3.15 9.61
C GLU A 51 7.88 2.01 9.20
N HIS A 52 7.77 1.55 7.95
CA HIS A 52 8.67 0.55 7.40
C HIS A 52 10.13 1.03 7.32
N GLU A 53 10.37 2.28 6.93
CA GLU A 53 11.73 2.86 6.92
C GLU A 53 12.32 2.96 8.33
N MET A 54 11.48 3.25 9.34
CA MET A 54 11.89 3.26 10.74
C MET A 54 12.31 1.87 11.21
N TRP A 55 11.61 0.81 10.79
CA TRP A 55 12.02 -0.57 11.04
C TRP A 55 13.42 -0.87 10.47
N HIS A 56 13.73 -0.39 9.26
CA HIS A 56 15.08 -0.52 8.68
C HIS A 56 16.17 0.23 9.45
N ASN A 57 15.82 1.29 10.16
CA ASN A 57 16.75 2.03 11.01
C ASN A 57 16.81 1.46 12.44
N GLY A 58 16.18 0.31 12.70
CA GLY A 58 16.13 -0.32 14.02
C GLY A 58 15.39 0.57 15.03
N HIS A 59 14.36 1.30 14.60
CA HIS A 59 13.63 2.17 15.49
C HIS A 59 12.90 1.35 16.55
N THR A 60 13.37 1.50 17.78
CA THR A 60 12.85 0.82 18.95
C THR A 60 11.73 1.64 19.58
N TYR A 61 10.67 0.99 20.02
CA TYR A 61 9.59 1.62 20.75
C TYR A 61 9.79 1.36 22.25
N PRO A 62 10.42 2.28 23.00
CA PRO A 62 10.56 2.13 24.44
C PRO A 62 9.23 2.36 25.15
N CYS A 63 8.78 1.36 25.89
CA CYS A 63 7.71 1.47 26.87
C CYS A 63 8.06 2.57 27.89
N GLN A 64 7.29 3.65 27.96
CA GLN A 64 7.56 4.73 28.94
C GLN A 64 7.22 4.34 30.38
N ILE A 65 6.46 3.26 30.57
CA ILE A 65 6.04 2.76 31.88
C ILE A 65 7.02 1.73 32.42
N CYS A 66 7.56 0.89 31.54
CA CYS A 66 8.33 -0.29 31.90
C CYS A 66 9.76 -0.32 31.33
N GLY A 67 10.13 0.65 30.49
CA GLY A 67 11.46 0.77 29.88
C GLY A 67 11.80 -0.29 28.84
N VAL A 68 10.93 -1.30 28.64
CA VAL A 68 11.13 -2.37 27.67
C VAL A 68 11.08 -1.80 26.25
N ILE A 69 12.11 -2.11 25.49
CA ILE A 69 12.23 -1.77 24.08
C ILE A 69 11.55 -2.86 23.27
N PHE A 70 10.54 -2.48 22.48
CA PHE A 70 9.95 -3.35 21.46
C PHE A 70 10.61 -3.08 20.11
N GLU A 71 11.04 -4.14 19.45
CA GLU A 71 11.70 -4.19 18.13
C GLU A 71 10.75 -4.70 17.03
#